data_AF-A0A3M1XR92-F1
#
_entry.id   AF-A0A3M1XR92-F1
#
_cell.length_a   1.000
_cell.length_b   1.000
_cell.length_c   1.000
_cell.angle_alpha   90.00
_cell.angle_beta   90.00
_cell.angle_gamma   90.00
#
_symmetry.space_group_name_H-M   'P 1'
#
loop_
_entity.id
_entity.type
_entity.pdbx_description
1 polymer ?
#
loop_
_entity_poly.entity_id
_entity_poly.type
_entity_poly.pdbx_seq_one_letter_code
_entity_poly.pdbx_strand_id
1 'polypeptide(L)'
;MESIAHVPNKIVRDLYARTEQLYQAGLIDGFQLGLIKPETQSFLDIQGACERIKATLIPFAHNFFIKLSVLAYIAIMPFVLVPDEAFGFLAIPITIFVAYALVGIEYISVEIEEPFGLDCNDLPTHNLALQIEANVHELLEVPLKAREQEQKADYVVIN
;
A
#
# COMPACT_ATOMS: atom_id res chain seq x y z
N MET A 1 -14.88 27.17 -11.03
CA MET A 1 -14.86 25.97 -10.17
C MET A 1 -13.40 25.69 -9.89
N GLU A 2 -12.92 26.05 -8.71
CA GLU A 2 -11.52 25.91 -8.32
C GLU A 2 -11.14 24.43 -8.37
N SER A 3 -10.13 24.07 -9.16
CA SER A 3 -9.70 22.67 -9.31
C SER A 3 -9.19 22.19 -7.95
N ILE A 4 -9.87 21.23 -7.35
CA ILE A 4 -9.48 20.68 -6.05
C ILE A 4 -8.22 19.85 -6.28
N ALA A 5 -7.06 20.39 -5.89
CA ALA A 5 -5.77 19.72 -6.09
C ALA A 5 -5.58 18.50 -5.17
N HIS A 6 -6.25 18.45 -4.01
CA HIS A 6 -6.09 17.38 -3.02
C HIS A 6 -7.42 17.00 -2.35
N VAL A 7 -8.02 15.91 -2.80
CA VAL A 7 -9.36 15.46 -2.33
C VAL A 7 -9.39 15.14 -0.83
N PRO A 8 -8.42 14.38 -0.25
CA PRO A 8 -8.41 14.09 1.19
C PRO A 8 -8.41 15.34 2.08
N ASN A 9 -7.60 16.35 1.71
CA ASN A 9 -7.52 17.61 2.47
C ASN A 9 -8.87 18.34 2.50
N LYS A 10 -9.63 18.26 1.40
CA LYS A 10 -10.96 18.86 1.32
C LYS A 10 -11.92 18.20 2.31
N ILE A 11 -11.91 16.86 2.39
CA ILE A 11 -12.78 16.11 3.30
C ILE A 11 -12.50 16.52 4.75
N VAL A 12 -11.23 16.56 5.16
CA VAL A 12 -10.85 16.97 6.52
C VAL A 12 -11.25 18.42 6.80
N ARG A 13 -11.03 19.34 5.85
CA ARG A 13 -11.47 20.73 5.98
C ARG A 13 -12.99 20.83 6.20
N ASP A 14 -13.76 20.06 5.45
CA ASP A 14 -15.22 20.07 5.55
C ASP A 14 -15.69 19.48 6.91
N LEU A 15 -14.99 18.47 7.45
CA LEU A 15 -15.20 17.97 8.82
C LEU A 15 -14.90 19.06 9.88
N TYR A 16 -13.77 19.75 9.78
CA TYR A 16 -13.44 20.86 10.68
C TYR A 16 -14.51 21.96 10.66
N ALA A 17 -14.93 22.37 9.46
CA ALA A 17 -15.96 23.39 9.28
C ALA A 17 -17.29 22.95 9.90
N ARG A 18 -17.65 21.67 9.76
CA ARG A 18 -18.88 21.12 10.36
C ARG A 18 -18.82 21.11 11.88
N THR A 19 -17.71 20.68 12.46
CA THR A 19 -17.53 20.66 13.92
C THR A 19 -17.58 22.08 14.50
N GLU A 20 -16.96 23.05 13.84
CA GLU A 20 -17.02 24.45 14.26
C GLU A 20 -18.44 25.01 14.16
N GLN A 21 -19.19 24.71 13.09
CA GLN A 21 -20.60 25.10 12.98
C GLN A 21 -21.47 24.54 14.12
N LEU A 22 -21.23 23.29 14.54
CA LEU A 22 -21.95 22.68 15.66
C LEU A 22 -21.61 23.37 17.00
N TYR A 23 -20.35 23.78 17.17
CA TYR A 23 -19.93 24.54 18.36
C TYR A 23 -20.57 25.93 18.41
N GLN A 24 -20.54 26.67 17.29
CA GLN A 24 -21.17 28.00 17.19
C GLN A 24 -22.69 27.93 17.38
N ALA A 25 -23.32 26.82 16.98
CA ALA A 25 -24.74 26.57 17.22
C ALA A 25 -25.07 26.15 18.66
N GLY A 26 -24.07 25.97 19.53
CA GLY A 26 -24.25 25.53 20.91
C GLY A 26 -24.70 24.07 21.05
N LEU A 27 -24.57 23.26 20.00
CA LEU A 27 -24.95 21.84 20.01
C LEU A 27 -23.87 20.94 20.62
N ILE A 28 -22.62 21.41 20.63
CA ILE A 28 -21.50 20.77 21.31
C ILE A 28 -20.81 21.78 22.23
N ASP A 29 -20.35 21.32 23.40
CA ASP A 29 -19.62 22.16 24.34
C ASP A 29 -18.11 22.22 24.02
N GLY A 30 -17.37 23.09 24.73
CA GLY A 30 -15.93 23.25 24.53
C GLY A 30 -15.10 22.00 24.89
N PHE A 31 -15.60 21.15 25.79
CA PHE A 31 -14.94 19.91 26.17
C PHE A 31 -15.09 18.85 25.07
N GLN A 32 -16.30 18.65 24.56
CA GLN A 32 -16.60 17.79 23.42
C GLN A 32 -15.84 18.24 22.16
N LEU A 33 -15.77 19.55 21.91
CA LEU A 33 -14.96 20.10 20.83
C LEU A 33 -13.46 19.76 21.01
N GLY A 34 -12.97 19.82 22.25
CA GLY A 34 -11.62 19.41 22.62
C GLY A 34 -11.35 17.92 22.37
N LEU A 35 -12.36 17.06 22.46
CA LEU A 35 -12.27 15.62 22.17
C LEU A 35 -12.32 15.32 20.66
N ILE A 36 -13.12 16.05 19.89
CA ILE A 36 -13.31 15.77 18.44
C ILE A 36 -12.16 16.32 17.59
N LYS A 37 -11.59 17.48 17.95
CA LYS A 37 -10.50 18.12 17.18
C LYS A 37 -9.28 17.21 16.98
N PRO A 38 -8.77 16.49 18.01
CA PRO A 38 -7.67 15.54 17.85
C PRO A 38 -7.98 14.40 16.88
N GLU A 39 -9.20 13.85 16.87
CA GLU A 39 -9.59 12.80 15.92
C GLU A 39 -9.51 13.30 14.47
N THR A 40 -9.90 14.55 14.24
CA THR A 40 -9.80 15.17 12.90
C THR A 40 -8.34 15.43 12.50
N GLN A 41 -7.47 15.78 13.46
CA GLN A 41 -6.03 15.92 13.22
C GLN A 41 -5.38 14.57 12.89
N SER A 42 -5.80 13.50 13.58
CA SER A 42 -5.33 12.13 13.32
C SER A 42 -5.54 11.71 11.85
N PHE A 43 -6.66 12.10 11.22
CA PHE A 43 -6.87 11.86 9.79
C PHE A 43 -5.82 12.52 8.90
N LEU A 44 -5.41 13.76 9.20
CA LEU A 44 -4.35 14.45 8.46
C LEU A 44 -2.99 13.77 8.66
N ASP A 45 -2.71 13.32 9.88
CA ASP A 45 -1.45 12.65 10.20
C ASP A 45 -1.35 11.31 9.46
N ILE A 46 -2.44 10.52 9.41
CA ILE A 46 -2.53 9.26 8.66
C ILE A 46 -2.40 9.51 7.15
N GLN A 47 -3.11 10.50 6.61
CA GLN A 47 -2.99 10.88 5.20
C GLN A 47 -1.55 11.26 4.84
N GLY A 48 -0.91 12.13 5.65
CA GLY A 48 0.48 12.52 5.44
C GLY A 48 1.45 11.34 5.56
N ALA A 49 1.14 10.35 6.41
CA ALA A 49 1.89 9.10 6.47
C ALA A 49 1.75 8.28 5.18
N CYS A 50 0.52 8.10 4.66
CA CYS A 50 0.27 7.42 3.39
C CYS A 50 0.98 8.12 2.22
N GLU A 51 0.92 9.45 2.15
CA GLU A 51 1.62 10.23 1.13
C GLU A 51 3.13 10.07 1.21
N ARG A 52 3.70 10.10 2.41
CA ARG A 52 5.14 9.85 2.61
C ARG A 52 5.53 8.45 2.17
N ILE A 53 4.74 7.43 2.50
CA ILE A 53 5.01 6.05 2.05
C ILE A 53 4.97 6.01 0.51
N LYS A 54 3.91 6.56 -0.09
CA LYS A 54 3.75 6.61 -1.55
C LYS A 54 4.85 7.43 -2.26
N ALA A 55 5.31 8.51 -1.64
CA ALA A 55 6.32 9.41 -2.20
C ALA A 55 7.76 8.97 -1.88
N THR A 56 7.96 7.94 -1.06
CA THR A 56 9.29 7.39 -0.79
C THR A 56 9.75 6.60 -2.00
N LEU A 57 10.31 7.31 -2.97
CA LEU A 57 10.92 6.68 -4.14
C LEU A 57 12.21 6.01 -3.71
N ILE A 58 12.29 4.69 -3.89
CA ILE A 58 13.54 3.97 -3.74
C ILE A 58 14.50 4.47 -4.84
N PRO A 59 15.71 4.92 -4.49
CA PRO A 59 16.64 5.45 -5.48
C PRO A 59 16.93 4.42 -6.56
N PHE A 60 16.90 4.82 -7.84
CA PHE A 60 17.20 3.93 -8.96
C PHE A 60 18.51 3.14 -8.78
N ALA A 61 19.53 3.78 -8.19
CA ALA A 61 20.82 3.16 -7.92
C ALA A 61 20.71 1.92 -7.01
N HIS A 62 19.77 1.91 -6.06
CA HIS A 62 19.52 0.77 -5.18
C HIS A 62 19.02 -0.44 -5.98
N ASN A 63 17.95 -0.26 -6.74
CA ASN A 63 17.33 -1.34 -7.52
C ASN A 63 18.29 -1.84 -8.62
N PHE A 64 19.05 -0.93 -9.22
CA PHE A 64 20.11 -1.30 -10.16
C PHE A 64 21.21 -2.14 -9.50
N PHE A 65 21.67 -1.74 -8.30
CA PHE A 65 22.74 -2.45 -7.59
C PHE A 65 22.31 -3.86 -7.16
N ILE A 66 21.07 -4.04 -6.68
CA ILE A 66 20.53 -5.37 -6.33
C ILE A 66 20.48 -6.28 -7.56
N LYS A 67 19.90 -5.81 -8.67
CA LYS A 67 19.82 -6.57 -9.92
C LYS A 67 21.20 -6.98 -10.42
N LEU A 68 22.16 -6.06 -10.41
CA LEU A 68 23.53 -6.32 -10.81
C LEU A 68 24.22 -7.34 -9.89
N SER A 69 23.96 -7.26 -8.58
CA SER A 69 24.53 -8.18 -7.59
C SER A 69 23.99 -9.61 -7.77
N VAL A 70 22.67 -9.77 -7.97
CA VAL A 70 22.05 -11.08 -8.26
C VAL A 70 22.61 -11.66 -9.56
N LEU A 71 22.71 -10.85 -10.62
CA LEU A 71 23.26 -11.28 -11.90
C LEU A 71 24.72 -11.71 -11.78
N ALA A 72 25.54 -10.91 -11.09
CA ALA A 72 26.95 -11.22 -10.84
C ALA A 72 27.11 -12.52 -10.05
N TYR A 73 26.29 -12.72 -9.02
CA TYR A 73 26.32 -13.94 -8.20
C TYR A 73 26.03 -15.19 -9.03
N ILE A 74 24.96 -15.17 -9.84
CA ILE A 74 24.58 -16.28 -10.71
C ILE A 74 25.66 -16.53 -11.77
N ALA A 75 26.26 -15.48 -12.31
CA ALA A 75 27.33 -15.60 -13.31
C ALA A 75 28.63 -16.20 -12.74
N ILE A 76 28.98 -15.89 -11.49
CA ILE A 76 30.19 -16.40 -10.82
C ILE A 76 30.00 -17.85 -10.33
N MET A 77 28.80 -18.21 -9.88
CA MET A 77 28.48 -19.53 -9.32
C MET A 77 28.97 -20.74 -10.13
N PRO A 78 28.79 -20.86 -11.46
CA PRO A 78 29.27 -22.03 -12.20
C PRO A 78 30.81 -22.15 -12.17
N PHE A 79 31.54 -21.02 -12.16
CA PHE A 79 33.00 -21.04 -12.06
C PHE A 79 33.49 -21.48 -10.68
N VAL A 80 32.65 -21.33 -9.64
CA VAL A 80 32.94 -21.80 -8.29
C VAL A 80 32.65 -23.29 -8.14
N LEU A 81 31.57 -23.79 -8.76
CA LEU A 81 31.12 -25.17 -8.58
C LEU A 81 31.77 -26.19 -9.52
N VAL A 82 32.08 -25.81 -10.77
CA VAL A 82 32.64 -26.74 -11.78
C VAL A 82 34.03 -27.31 -11.41
N PRO A 83 34.96 -26.55 -10.77
CA PRO A 83 36.28 -27.07 -10.41
C PRO A 83 36.26 -28.13 -9.29
N ASP A 84 35.16 -28.26 -8.56
CA ASP A 84 35.02 -29.26 -7.51
C ASP A 84 34.56 -30.60 -8.12
N GLU A 85 35.41 -31.62 -7.97
CA GLU A 85 35.19 -32.99 -8.43
C GLU A 85 33.88 -33.59 -7.90
N ALA A 86 33.35 -33.11 -6.76
CA ALA A 86 32.09 -33.55 -6.20
C ALA A 86 30.86 -33.05 -6.97
N PHE A 87 30.95 -31.91 -7.65
CA PHE A 87 29.81 -31.26 -8.28
C PHE A 87 29.78 -31.44 -9.80
N GLY A 88 30.89 -31.22 -10.53
CA GLY A 88 30.96 -31.46 -11.98
C GLY A 88 29.71 -30.99 -12.75
N PHE A 89 28.99 -31.92 -13.41
CA PHE A 89 27.74 -31.63 -14.14
C PHE A 89 26.54 -31.24 -13.26
N LEU A 90 26.55 -31.59 -11.97
CA LEU A 90 25.53 -31.18 -11.00
C LEU A 90 25.57 -29.67 -10.73
N ALA A 91 26.66 -28.99 -11.07
CA ALA A 91 26.74 -27.53 -11.01
C ALA A 91 25.62 -26.85 -11.81
N ILE A 92 25.22 -27.41 -12.97
CA ILE A 92 24.18 -26.84 -13.83
C ILE A 92 22.81 -26.76 -13.12
N PRO A 93 22.21 -27.89 -12.66
CA PRO A 93 20.93 -27.83 -11.97
C PRO A 93 20.99 -27.06 -10.65
N ILE A 94 22.13 -27.09 -9.93
CA ILE A 94 22.31 -26.28 -8.70
C ILE A 94 22.28 -24.79 -9.03
N THR A 95 23.04 -24.34 -10.03
CA THR A 95 23.05 -22.93 -10.44
C THR A 95 21.69 -22.47 -10.92
N ILE A 96 20.96 -23.30 -11.70
CA ILE A 96 19.59 -22.97 -12.13
C ILE A 96 18.66 -22.82 -10.93
N PHE A 97 18.73 -23.74 -9.97
CA PHE A 97 17.89 -23.69 -8.77
C PHE A 97 18.15 -22.42 -7.94
N VAL A 98 19.42 -22.09 -7.69
CA VAL A 98 19.77 -20.89 -6.92
C VAL A 98 19.41 -19.62 -7.70
N ALA A 99 19.62 -19.60 -9.01
CA ALA A 99 19.21 -18.48 -9.86
C ALA A 99 17.71 -18.23 -9.77
N TYR A 100 16.89 -19.29 -9.86
CA TYR A 100 15.45 -19.20 -9.69
C TYR A 100 15.07 -18.59 -8.34
N ALA A 101 15.69 -19.06 -7.25
CA ALA A 101 15.41 -18.55 -5.91
C ALA A 101 15.79 -17.06 -5.76
N LEU A 102 16.98 -16.65 -6.21
CA LEU A 102 17.45 -15.28 -6.06
C LEU A 102 16.70 -14.29 -6.94
N VAL A 103 16.45 -14.65 -8.20
CA VAL A 103 15.65 -13.82 -9.11
C VAL A 103 14.19 -13.74 -8.61
N GLY A 104 13.64 -14.84 -8.10
CA GLY A 104 12.30 -14.83 -7.50
C GLY A 104 12.19 -13.87 -6.31
N ILE A 105 13.17 -13.86 -5.40
CA ILE A 105 13.19 -12.92 -4.27
C ILE A 105 13.29 -11.47 -4.75
N GLU A 106 14.13 -11.19 -5.75
CA GLU A 106 14.27 -9.84 -6.32
C GLU A 106 12.96 -9.36 -6.95
N TYR A 107 12.29 -10.23 -7.70
CA TYR A 107 11.01 -9.93 -8.32
C TYR A 107 9.92 -9.62 -7.27
N ILE A 108 9.78 -10.46 -6.25
CA ILE A 108 8.83 -10.23 -5.13
C ILE A 108 9.17 -8.92 -4.41
N SER A 109 10.46 -8.63 -4.25
CA SER A 109 10.93 -7.39 -3.60
C SER A 109 10.44 -6.16 -4.37
N VAL A 110 10.47 -6.18 -5.70
CA VAL A 110 9.95 -5.07 -6.53
C VAL A 110 8.44 -4.92 -6.38
N GLU A 111 7.67 -6.01 -6.33
CA GLU A 111 6.20 -5.94 -6.16
C GLU A 111 5.81 -5.30 -4.82
N ILE A 112 6.51 -5.62 -3.72
CA ILE A 112 6.19 -5.06 -2.40
C ILE A 112 6.64 -3.59 -2.23
N GLU A 113 7.40 -3.01 -3.17
CA GLU A 113 7.84 -1.62 -3.13
C GLU A 113 6.71 -0.61 -3.43
N GLU A 114 5.65 -1.02 -4.14
CA GLU A 114 4.51 -0.15 -4.51
C GLU A 114 3.17 -0.61 -3.88
N PRO A 115 3.01 -0.57 -2.55
CA PRO A 115 1.87 -1.19 -1.86
C PRO A 115 0.50 -0.56 -2.14
N PHE A 116 0.46 0.61 -2.78
CA PHE A 116 -0.76 1.36 -3.11
C PHE A 116 -1.07 1.38 -4.61
N GLY A 117 -0.45 0.48 -5.38
CA GLY A 117 -0.71 0.31 -6.80
C GLY A 117 -2.05 -0.37 -7.09
N LEU A 118 -2.13 -1.01 -8.26
CA LEU A 118 -3.31 -1.74 -8.75
C LEU A 118 -3.00 -3.20 -9.05
N ASP A 119 -1.83 -3.69 -8.65
CA ASP A 119 -1.43 -5.07 -8.87
C ASP A 119 -2.16 -6.00 -7.89
N CYS A 120 -2.17 -7.29 -8.21
CA CYS A 120 -2.90 -8.31 -7.43
C CYS A 120 -2.38 -8.43 -5.99
N ASN A 121 -1.10 -8.09 -5.78
CA ASN A 121 -0.40 -8.21 -4.51
C ASN A 121 -0.40 -6.89 -3.70
N ASP A 122 -1.05 -5.83 -4.22
CA ASP A 122 -1.15 -4.54 -3.56
C ASP A 122 -2.25 -4.52 -2.49
N LEU A 123 -2.24 -3.48 -1.66
CA LEU A 123 -3.27 -3.31 -0.63
C LEU A 123 -4.64 -3.11 -1.29
N PRO A 124 -5.68 -3.85 -0.85
CA PRO A 124 -7.03 -3.73 -1.40
C PRO A 124 -7.74 -2.49 -0.82
N THR A 125 -7.22 -1.29 -1.13
CA THR A 125 -7.65 0.00 -0.59
C THR A 125 -9.14 0.26 -0.81
N HIS A 126 -9.69 -0.19 -1.94
CA HIS A 126 -11.12 -0.11 -2.21
C HIS A 126 -11.95 -0.94 -1.22
N ASN A 127 -11.56 -2.21 -1.00
CA ASN A 127 -12.27 -3.08 -0.06
C ASN A 127 -12.13 -2.58 1.38
N LEU A 128 -10.98 -2.04 1.76
CA LEU A 128 -10.79 -1.37 3.06
C LEU A 128 -11.74 -0.18 3.21
N ALA A 129 -11.91 0.65 2.18
CA ALA A 129 -12.85 1.77 2.22
C ALA A 129 -14.31 1.29 2.36
N LEU A 130 -14.70 0.22 1.66
CA LEU A 130 -16.03 -0.39 1.80
C LEU A 130 -16.26 -0.96 3.21
N GLN A 131 -15.24 -1.57 3.81
CA GLN A 131 -15.31 -2.07 5.19
C GLN A 131 -15.44 -0.93 6.20
N ILE A 132 -14.69 0.16 6.02
CA ILE A 132 -14.80 1.36 6.87
C ILE A 132 -16.21 1.95 6.78
N GLU A 133 -16.77 2.06 5.57
CA GLU A 133 -18.14 2.52 5.37
C GLU A 133 -19.15 1.62 6.09
N ALA A 134 -19.02 0.29 5.96
CA ALA A 134 -19.89 -0.66 6.63
C ALA A 134 -19.81 -0.52 8.16
N ASN A 135 -18.60 -0.42 8.72
CA ASN A 135 -18.39 -0.26 10.15
C ASN A 135 -19.00 1.06 10.68
N VAL A 136 -18.88 2.16 9.94
CA VAL A 136 -19.49 3.44 10.33
C VAL A 136 -21.02 3.37 10.29
N HIS A 137 -21.58 2.71 9.27
CA HIS A 137 -23.02 2.49 9.17
C HIS A 137 -23.55 1.62 10.31
N GLU A 138 -22.84 0.55 10.66
CA GLU A 138 -23.17 -0.32 11.80
C GLU A 138 -23.12 0.47 13.12
N LEU A 139 -22.05 1.24 13.35
CA LEU A 139 -21.89 2.06 14.56
C LEU A 139 -22.99 3.10 14.73
N LEU A 140 -23.47 3.68 13.63
CA LEU A 140 -24.53 4.69 13.64
C LEU A 140 -25.94 4.09 13.51
N GLU A 141 -26.06 2.76 13.43
CA GLU A 141 -27.31 2.04 13.18
C GLU A 141 -28.07 2.54 11.92
N VAL A 142 -27.33 3.00 10.90
CA VAL A 142 -27.89 3.51 9.64
C VAL A 142 -27.82 2.41 8.58
N PRO A 143 -28.92 2.05 7.89
CA PRO A 143 -28.89 1.00 6.89
C PRO A 143 -27.95 1.37 5.73
N LEU A 144 -27.10 0.42 5.33
CA LEU A 144 -26.31 0.53 4.10
C LEU A 144 -27.27 0.53 2.91
N LYS A 145 -27.13 1.52 2.02
CA LYS A 145 -27.87 1.51 0.75
C LYS A 145 -27.37 0.33 -0.08
N ALA A 146 -28.29 -0.50 -0.56
CA ALA A 146 -27.96 -1.54 -1.53
C ALA A 146 -27.35 -0.87 -2.77
N ARG A 147 -26.09 -1.15 -3.06
CA ARG A 147 -25.45 -0.72 -4.31
C ARG A 147 -25.86 -1.72 -5.40
N GLU A 148 -26.32 -1.20 -6.53
CA GLU A 148 -26.40 -1.98 -7.76
C GLU A 148 -24.98 -2.50 -8.07
N GLN A 149 -24.87 -3.79 -8.37
CA GLN A 149 -23.60 -4.50 -8.51
C GLN A 149 -22.83 -3.99 -9.74
N GLU A 150 -22.01 -2.96 -9.59
CA GLU A 150 -21.19 -2.42 -10.68
C GLU A 150 -19.70 -2.85 -10.65
N GLN A 151 -19.32 -3.81 -9.79
CA GLN A 151 -17.89 -4.15 -9.66
C GLN A 151 -17.62 -5.65 -9.47
N LYS A 152 -18.10 -6.45 -10.43
CA LYS A 152 -17.72 -7.86 -10.59
C LYS A 152 -16.62 -8.07 -11.65
N ALA A 153 -15.88 -7.02 -12.02
CA ALA A 153 -15.02 -7.03 -13.20
C ALA A 153 -13.51 -6.90 -12.98
N ASP A 154 -12.99 -6.59 -11.79
CA ASP A 154 -11.53 -6.32 -11.67
C ASP A 154 -10.82 -6.90 -10.45
N TYR A 155 -11.49 -7.74 -9.66
CA TYR A 155 -10.80 -8.62 -8.71
C TYR A 155 -10.92 -10.05 -9.21
N VAL A 156 -9.96 -10.46 -10.05
CA VAL A 156 -9.71 -11.89 -10.24
C VAL A 156 -9.23 -12.42 -8.90
N VAL A 157 -10.12 -13.11 -8.20
CA VAL A 157 -9.75 -14.01 -7.11
C VAL A 157 -8.82 -15.05 -7.72
N ILE A 158 -7.51 -14.87 -7.56
CA ILE A 158 -6.55 -15.94 -7.85
C ILE A 158 -6.44 -16.76 -6.57
N ASN A 159 -6.98 -17.97 -6.67
CA ASN A 159 -6.90 -19.05 -5.69
C ASN A 159 -5.49 -19.62 -5.62
#